data_AF-A0A5N0TEN8-F1
#
_entry.id   AF-A0A5N0TEN8-F1
#
_cell.length_a   1.000
_cell.length_b   1.000
_cell.length_c   1.000
_cell.angle_alpha   90.00
_cell.angle_beta   90.00
_cell.angle_gamma   90.00
#
_symmetry.space_group_name_H-M   'P 1'
#
loop_
_entity.id
_entity.type
_entity.pdbx_description
1 polymer ?
#
loop_
_entity_poly.entity_id
_entity_poly.type
_entity_poly.pdbx_seq_one_letter_code
_entity_poly.pdbx_strand_id
1 'polypeptide(L)'
;MEQPVYLRRLRAQKTLLIIGAVVALVAGLLAGFTIRDGGIAFRADRTYAASATVLLTSPTPDYFQTQVPETTQALPQTTDGAVAEELIVQEASPIDLSGTAIILAYLASSDEIAEQVAENIGGFADGDAITAVRRTTQPGGDERFGGRLTLPIIDIVGVSTSGERAETIAAEATAVFADYVEDSQRKWGVPEDIRLVLDELNAPVAGTGEGSNPAIPIVVVTLGVFVLFIALALVVGAVRDRRREDGSDGDDDVAAEGPEDDDAPRPGEIPAADAPAATDVPAEANHAEVAAEKTDAARRRRAHAKAVAQIDDDGGPTRRYRRTSSTIDRVPTIDGSAPDDAPSRA
;
A
#
# COMPACT_ATOMS: atom_id res chain seq x y z
N MET A 1 36.68 32.24 -0.89
CA MET A 1 36.17 30.95 -0.39
C MET A 1 37.08 29.87 -0.92
N GLU A 2 37.83 29.21 -0.04
CA GLU A 2 38.70 28.11 -0.44
C GLU A 2 37.87 26.96 -0.99
N GLN A 3 38.21 26.49 -2.18
CA GLN A 3 37.53 25.37 -2.80
C GLN A 3 37.93 24.10 -2.04
N PRO A 4 37.00 23.31 -1.51
CA PRO A 4 37.35 22.18 -0.67
C PRO A 4 38.19 21.14 -1.44
N VAL A 5 39.15 20.54 -0.73
CA VAL A 5 40.20 19.67 -1.30
C VAL A 5 39.63 18.52 -2.14
N TYR A 6 38.46 17.98 -1.78
CA TYR A 6 37.80 16.91 -2.52
C TYR A 6 37.37 17.33 -3.94
N LEU A 7 36.92 18.57 -4.15
CA LEU A 7 36.55 19.06 -5.49
C LEU A 7 37.78 19.23 -6.39
N ARG A 8 38.92 19.63 -5.83
CA ARG A 8 40.17 19.77 -6.58
C ARG A 8 40.67 18.41 -7.07
N ARG A 9 40.58 17.39 -6.21
CA ARG A 9 40.89 15.99 -6.56
C ARG A 9 39.97 15.46 -7.66
N LEU A 10 38.65 15.64 -7.55
CA LEU A 10 37.72 15.24 -8.62
C LEU A 10 38.02 15.94 -9.95
N ARG A 11 38.32 17.25 -9.91
CA ARG A 11 38.61 18.05 -11.11
C ARG A 11 39.91 17.65 -11.80
N ALA A 12 40.86 17.05 -11.10
CA ALA A 12 42.07 16.49 -11.70
C ALA A 12 41.79 15.19 -12.49
N GLN A 13 40.67 14.52 -12.22
CA GLN A 13 40.33 13.22 -12.79
C GLN A 13 39.09 13.26 -13.69
N LYS A 14 38.90 14.36 -14.43
CA LYS A 14 37.76 14.54 -15.35
C LYS A 14 37.61 13.38 -16.34
N THR A 15 38.71 12.88 -16.89
CA THR A 15 38.68 11.78 -17.86
C THR A 15 38.09 10.50 -17.25
N LEU A 16 38.48 10.16 -16.01
CA LEU A 16 37.97 8.99 -15.31
C LEU A 16 36.47 9.15 -15.00
N LEU A 17 36.04 10.34 -14.57
CA LEU A 17 34.64 10.63 -14.28
C LEU A 17 33.77 10.61 -15.54
N ILE A 18 34.26 11.13 -16.68
CA ILE A 18 33.54 11.08 -17.96
C ILE A 18 33.39 9.63 -18.41
N ILE A 19 34.47 8.83 -18.35
CA ILE A 19 34.41 7.40 -18.68
C ILE A 19 33.42 6.70 -17.74
N GLY A 20 33.51 6.96 -16.44
CA GLY A 20 32.59 6.41 -15.44
C GLY A 20 31.13 6.77 -15.70
N ALA A 21 30.85 8.01 -16.11
CA ALA A 21 29.49 8.44 -16.47
C ALA A 21 28.97 7.71 -17.71
N VAL A 22 29.80 7.55 -18.76
CA VAL A 22 29.41 6.80 -19.96
C VAL A 22 29.15 5.33 -19.63
N VAL A 23 30.04 4.68 -18.86
CA VAL A 23 29.88 3.29 -18.42
C VAL A 23 28.62 3.13 -17.57
N ALA A 24 28.37 4.06 -16.65
CA ALA A 24 27.17 4.06 -15.81
C ALA A 24 25.89 4.18 -16.65
N LEU A 25 25.86 5.06 -17.65
CA LEU A 25 24.72 5.20 -18.57
C LEU A 25 24.48 3.92 -19.37
N VAL A 26 25.54 3.31 -19.91
CA VAL A 26 25.44 2.05 -20.65
C VAL A 26 24.95 0.93 -19.72
N ALA A 27 25.48 0.83 -18.51
CA ALA A 27 25.05 -0.16 -17.52
C ALA A 27 23.58 0.03 -17.11
N GLY A 28 23.15 1.28 -16.89
CA GLY A 28 21.75 1.60 -16.60
C GLY A 28 20.81 1.22 -17.75
N LEU A 29 21.19 1.53 -19.00
CA LEU A 29 20.43 1.10 -20.17
C LEU A 29 20.34 -0.42 -20.26
N LEU A 30 21.45 -1.14 -20.08
CA LEU A 30 21.46 -2.61 -20.09
C LEU A 30 20.69 -3.23 -18.91
N ALA A 31 20.52 -2.50 -17.81
CA ALA A 31 19.72 -2.94 -16.69
C ALA A 31 18.22 -2.82 -16.98
N GLY A 32 17.77 -1.71 -17.57
CA GLY A 32 16.36 -1.45 -17.85
C GLY A 32 15.83 -2.02 -19.17
N PHE A 33 16.71 -2.27 -20.13
CA PHE A 33 16.34 -2.74 -21.46
C PHE A 33 16.94 -4.10 -21.78
N THR A 34 16.22 -4.87 -22.59
CA THR A 34 16.66 -6.14 -23.17
C THR A 34 16.48 -6.08 -24.68
N ILE A 35 17.30 -6.83 -25.42
CA ILE A 35 17.14 -6.94 -26.87
C ILE A 35 16.25 -8.15 -27.14
N ARG A 36 15.03 -7.91 -27.64
CA ARG A 36 14.08 -8.95 -28.07
C ARG A 36 13.74 -8.68 -29.53
N ASP A 37 13.88 -9.70 -30.39
CA ASP A 37 13.54 -9.65 -31.82
C ASP A 37 14.24 -8.52 -32.61
N GLY A 38 15.48 -8.18 -32.23
CA GLY A 38 16.25 -7.10 -32.84
C GLY A 38 15.81 -5.68 -32.41
N GLY A 39 14.80 -5.56 -31.56
CA GLY A 39 14.35 -4.31 -30.94
C GLY A 39 14.83 -4.15 -29.50
N ILE A 40 14.92 -2.90 -29.04
CA ILE A 40 15.15 -2.57 -27.64
C ILE A 40 13.79 -2.57 -26.93
N ALA A 41 13.56 -3.56 -26.07
CA ALA A 41 12.35 -3.68 -25.25
C ALA A 41 12.67 -3.40 -23.78
N PHE A 42 11.71 -2.90 -23.03
CA PHE A 42 11.86 -2.79 -21.58
C PHE A 42 11.97 -4.19 -20.97
N ARG A 43 12.86 -4.33 -19.98
CA ARG A 43 13.10 -5.60 -19.28
C ARG A 43 12.00 -5.92 -18.29
N ALA A 44 11.39 -4.90 -17.71
CA ALA A 44 10.21 -5.04 -16.86
C ALA A 44 8.97 -5.06 -17.75
N ASP A 45 8.10 -6.04 -17.54
CA ASP A 45 6.79 -6.06 -18.16
C ASP A 45 6.00 -4.87 -17.62
N ARG A 46 5.39 -4.10 -18.53
CA ARG A 46 4.56 -2.96 -18.14
C ARG A 46 3.23 -3.52 -17.65
N THR A 47 2.85 -3.15 -16.44
CA THR A 47 1.52 -3.46 -15.92
C THR A 47 0.62 -2.25 -16.14
N TYR A 48 -0.54 -2.50 -16.71
CA TYR A 48 -1.62 -1.56 -16.89
C TYR A 48 -2.73 -1.90 -15.91
N ALA A 49 -3.38 -0.86 -15.38
CA ALA A 49 -4.54 -1.00 -14.52
C ALA A 49 -5.65 -0.11 -15.07
N ALA A 50 -6.83 -0.67 -15.25
CA ALA A 50 -8.03 0.07 -15.62
C ALA A 50 -9.04 -0.06 -14.49
N SER A 51 -9.67 1.04 -14.10
CA SER A 51 -10.60 1.09 -12.97
C SER A 51 -11.97 1.54 -13.43
N ALA A 52 -12.99 0.73 -13.19
CA ALA A 52 -14.39 1.12 -13.30
C ALA A 52 -14.87 1.60 -11.93
N THR A 53 -15.45 2.79 -11.86
CA THR A 53 -15.98 3.35 -10.61
C THR A 53 -17.48 3.10 -10.57
N VAL A 54 -17.94 2.40 -9.54
CA VAL A 54 -19.35 2.02 -9.36
C VAL A 54 -19.90 2.64 -8.09
N LEU A 55 -21.03 3.34 -8.21
CA LEU A 55 -21.81 3.87 -7.12
C LEU A 55 -22.85 2.84 -6.66
N LEU A 56 -22.91 2.62 -5.36
CA LEU A 56 -23.93 1.79 -4.74
C LEU A 56 -25.14 2.66 -4.39
N THR A 57 -26.30 2.32 -4.95
CA THR A 57 -27.52 3.12 -4.83
C THR A 57 -28.79 2.28 -4.74
N SER A 58 -29.94 2.94 -4.63
CA SER A 58 -31.27 2.34 -4.76
C SER A 58 -31.93 2.78 -6.08
N PRO A 59 -32.99 2.08 -6.56
CA PRO A 59 -33.71 2.47 -7.77
C PRO A 59 -34.35 3.86 -7.69
N THR A 60 -34.67 4.32 -6.49
CA THR A 60 -35.23 5.66 -6.21
C THR A 60 -34.30 6.42 -5.26
N PRO A 61 -33.20 6.98 -5.76
CA PRO A 61 -32.26 7.66 -4.91
C PRO A 61 -32.72 9.08 -4.56
N ASP A 62 -32.63 9.43 -3.28
CA ASP A 62 -33.06 10.74 -2.77
C ASP A 62 -31.94 11.81 -2.78
N TYR A 63 -31.00 11.72 -3.73
CA TYR A 63 -29.81 12.58 -3.79
C TYR A 63 -30.10 14.07 -3.85
N PHE A 64 -31.27 14.45 -4.38
CA PHE A 64 -31.67 15.84 -4.55
C PHE A 64 -32.75 16.30 -3.56
N GLN A 65 -33.13 15.44 -2.60
CA GLN A 65 -34.07 15.85 -1.56
C GLN A 65 -33.36 16.72 -0.53
N THR A 66 -33.79 17.98 -0.41
CA THR A 66 -33.28 18.91 0.60
C THR A 66 -34.02 18.80 1.94
N GLN A 67 -35.15 18.09 1.99
CA GLN A 67 -35.99 17.91 3.17
C GLN A 67 -36.58 16.50 3.15
N VAL A 68 -36.42 15.74 4.24
CA VAL A 68 -37.07 14.44 4.42
C VAL A 68 -38.55 14.70 4.74
N PRO A 69 -39.51 14.25 3.91
CA PRO A 69 -40.92 14.44 4.19
C PRO A 69 -41.29 13.74 5.51
N GLU A 70 -41.90 14.47 6.44
CA GLU A 70 -42.43 13.87 7.67
C GLU A 70 -43.58 12.92 7.30
N THR A 71 -43.36 11.61 7.42
CA THR A 71 -44.44 10.62 7.25
C THR A 71 -45.36 10.67 8.46
N THR A 72 -46.49 11.38 8.34
CA THR A 72 -47.54 11.36 9.36
C THR A 72 -48.33 10.06 9.22
N GLN A 73 -48.01 9.05 10.02
CA GLN A 73 -48.84 7.85 10.12
C GLN A 73 -50.05 8.15 11.02
N ALA A 74 -51.25 8.16 10.44
CA ALA A 74 -52.48 8.30 11.21
C ALA A 74 -52.74 7.00 11.99
N LEU A 75 -52.79 7.08 13.32
CA LEU A 75 -53.23 5.96 14.16
C LEU A 75 -54.69 5.60 13.82
N PRO A 76 -55.04 4.31 13.68
CA PRO A 76 -56.45 3.90 13.63
C PRO A 76 -57.09 4.23 14.99
N GLN A 77 -58.08 5.12 14.99
CA GLN A 77 -58.89 5.38 16.17
C GLN A 77 -59.79 4.16 16.42
N THR A 78 -59.46 3.34 17.42
CA THR A 78 -60.34 2.29 17.91
C THR A 78 -61.61 2.92 18.48
N THR A 79 -62.75 2.67 17.83
CA THR A 79 -64.05 3.26 18.20
C THR A 79 -64.67 2.62 19.44
N ASP A 80 -64.10 1.56 20.01
CA ASP A 80 -64.69 0.85 21.15
C ASP A 80 -63.62 0.29 22.09
N GLY A 81 -63.32 1.03 23.18
CA GLY A 81 -62.87 0.52 24.49
C GLY A 81 -61.76 -0.55 24.62
N ALA A 82 -61.08 -0.94 23.55
CA ALA A 82 -60.09 -2.01 23.55
C ALA A 82 -58.70 -1.48 23.91
N VAL A 83 -58.01 -2.23 24.76
CA VAL A 83 -56.64 -2.00 25.25
C VAL A 83 -55.74 -1.62 24.07
N ALA A 84 -55.06 -0.47 24.18
CA ALA A 84 -54.15 0.03 23.17
C ALA A 84 -53.01 -0.97 22.95
N GLU A 85 -53.08 -1.74 21.86
CA GLU A 85 -51.92 -2.48 21.38
C GLU A 85 -50.92 -1.46 20.85
N GLU A 86 -49.75 -1.41 21.49
CA GLU A 86 -48.63 -0.57 21.08
C GLU A 86 -48.09 -1.12 19.75
N LEU A 87 -48.55 -0.53 18.64
CA LEU A 87 -47.98 -0.80 17.33
C LEU A 87 -46.56 -0.23 17.30
N ILE A 88 -45.57 -1.09 17.57
CA ILE A 88 -44.16 -0.74 17.41
C ILE A 88 -43.90 -0.59 15.91
N VAL A 89 -44.04 0.64 15.41
CA VAL A 89 -43.57 1.03 14.08
C VAL A 89 -42.05 0.99 14.13
N GLN A 90 -41.44 -0.09 13.63
CA GLN A 90 -40.01 -0.09 13.40
C GLN A 90 -39.74 0.90 12.27
N GLU A 91 -39.10 2.02 12.61
CA GLU A 91 -38.54 2.93 11.61
C GLU A 91 -37.61 2.14 10.69
N ALA A 92 -37.71 2.38 9.38
CA ALA A 92 -36.81 1.75 8.42
C ALA A 92 -35.37 2.16 8.77
N SER A 93 -34.61 1.22 9.31
CA SER A 93 -33.22 1.47 9.69
C SER A 93 -32.42 1.74 8.40
N PRO A 94 -31.80 2.93 8.25
CA PRO A 94 -31.07 3.26 7.04
C PRO A 94 -29.96 2.25 6.77
N ILE A 95 -29.90 1.71 5.56
CA ILE A 95 -28.82 0.80 5.16
C ILE A 95 -27.53 1.62 5.11
N ASP A 96 -26.51 1.22 5.88
CA ASP A 96 -25.17 1.81 5.80
C ASP A 96 -24.47 1.33 4.53
N LEU A 97 -24.78 1.97 3.41
CA LEU A 97 -24.19 1.66 2.10
C LEU A 97 -22.66 1.82 2.10
N SER A 98 -22.14 2.75 2.90
CA SER A 98 -20.70 3.03 2.99
C SER A 98 -19.94 1.92 3.74
N GLY A 99 -20.57 1.32 4.74
CA GLY A 99 -20.11 0.08 5.39
C GLY A 99 -20.20 -1.12 4.46
N THR A 100 -21.34 -1.28 3.78
CA THR A 100 -21.60 -2.37 2.82
C THR A 100 -20.63 -2.36 1.64
N ALA A 101 -20.18 -1.18 1.19
CA ALA A 101 -19.21 -1.04 0.11
C ALA A 101 -17.90 -1.80 0.34
N ILE A 102 -17.44 -1.90 1.60
CA ILE A 102 -16.22 -2.67 1.93
C ILE A 102 -16.45 -4.16 1.65
N ILE A 103 -17.60 -4.68 2.08
CA ILE A 103 -17.96 -6.09 1.92
C ILE A 103 -18.13 -6.42 0.44
N LEU A 104 -18.82 -5.55 -0.30
CA LEU A 104 -19.03 -5.70 -1.74
C LEU A 104 -17.73 -5.62 -2.53
N ALA A 105 -16.78 -4.76 -2.16
CA ALA A 105 -15.45 -4.75 -2.78
C ALA A 105 -14.69 -6.08 -2.56
N TYR A 106 -14.82 -6.69 -1.36
CA TYR A 106 -14.23 -8.00 -1.11
C TYR A 106 -14.91 -9.10 -1.96
N LEU A 107 -16.23 -9.04 -2.12
CA LEU A 107 -16.98 -9.97 -2.97
C LEU A 107 -16.63 -9.80 -4.46
N ALA A 108 -16.49 -8.56 -4.94
CA ALA A 108 -16.06 -8.26 -6.32
C ALA A 108 -14.62 -8.75 -6.60
N SER A 109 -13.80 -8.90 -5.56
CA SER A 109 -12.43 -9.45 -5.66
C SER A 109 -12.36 -10.96 -5.42
N SER A 110 -13.50 -11.65 -5.31
CA SER A 110 -13.54 -13.06 -4.97
C SER A 110 -13.15 -13.97 -6.14
N ASP A 111 -12.70 -15.20 -5.82
CA ASP A 111 -12.35 -16.21 -6.81
C ASP A 111 -13.54 -16.58 -7.71
N GLU A 112 -14.78 -16.52 -7.21
CA GLU A 112 -16.00 -16.81 -7.96
C GLU A 112 -16.22 -15.79 -9.08
N ILE A 113 -16.07 -14.49 -8.78
CA ILE A 113 -16.14 -13.43 -9.80
C ILE A 113 -14.97 -13.55 -10.76
N ALA A 114 -13.76 -13.82 -10.25
CA ALA A 114 -12.57 -13.96 -11.07
C ALA A 114 -12.67 -15.13 -12.07
N GLU A 115 -13.23 -16.27 -11.65
CA GLU A 115 -13.45 -17.44 -12.52
C GLU A 115 -14.49 -17.14 -13.61
N GLN A 116 -15.62 -16.51 -13.25
CA GLN A 116 -16.66 -16.14 -14.22
C GLN A 116 -16.15 -15.12 -15.24
N VAL A 117 -15.40 -14.10 -14.79
CA VAL A 117 -14.78 -13.13 -15.70
C VAL A 117 -13.80 -13.86 -16.63
N ALA A 118 -12.94 -14.71 -16.09
CA ALA A 118 -12.00 -15.49 -16.89
C ALA A 118 -12.74 -16.35 -17.94
N GLU A 119 -13.85 -17.00 -17.59
CA GLU A 119 -14.67 -17.75 -18.55
C GLU A 119 -15.17 -16.86 -19.70
N ASN A 120 -15.70 -15.67 -19.38
CA ASN A 120 -16.26 -14.75 -20.37
C ASN A 120 -15.20 -14.14 -21.31
N ILE A 121 -13.99 -13.90 -20.81
CA ILE A 121 -12.93 -13.23 -21.58
C ILE A 121 -11.88 -14.18 -22.19
N GLY A 122 -12.11 -15.50 -22.12
CA GLY A 122 -11.23 -16.52 -22.69
C GLY A 122 -10.01 -16.91 -21.84
N GLY A 123 -10.08 -16.68 -20.53
CA GLY A 123 -9.07 -17.01 -19.52
C GLY A 123 -8.19 -15.83 -19.12
N PHE A 124 -7.53 -15.93 -17.97
CA PHE A 124 -6.49 -14.98 -17.56
C PHE A 124 -5.12 -15.37 -18.11
N ALA A 125 -4.42 -14.38 -18.66
CA ALA A 125 -3.01 -14.49 -18.98
C ALA A 125 -2.13 -14.28 -17.73
N ASP A 126 -0.84 -14.58 -17.84
CA ASP A 126 0.11 -14.26 -16.78
C ASP A 126 0.14 -12.75 -16.50
N GLY A 127 -0.15 -12.38 -15.25
CA GLY A 127 -0.22 -10.99 -14.81
C GLY A 127 -1.61 -10.34 -14.91
N ASP A 128 -2.59 -11.07 -15.44
CA ASP A 128 -4.00 -10.66 -15.35
C ASP A 128 -4.49 -10.84 -13.90
N ALA A 129 -5.23 -9.86 -13.39
CA ALA A 129 -5.87 -9.93 -12.07
C ALA A 129 -7.06 -8.98 -11.96
N ILE A 130 -7.94 -9.27 -11.01
CA ILE A 130 -9.03 -8.39 -10.59
C ILE A 130 -8.82 -8.04 -9.12
N THR A 131 -9.03 -6.78 -8.79
CA THR A 131 -9.12 -6.32 -7.41
C THR A 131 -10.17 -5.24 -7.32
N ALA A 132 -10.83 -5.13 -6.19
CA ALA A 132 -11.78 -4.06 -5.94
C ALA A 132 -11.54 -3.43 -4.57
N VAL A 133 -11.71 -2.12 -4.51
CA VAL A 133 -11.47 -1.33 -3.31
C VAL A 133 -12.59 -0.33 -3.10
N ARG A 134 -12.97 -0.09 -1.83
CA ARG A 134 -13.87 1.02 -1.51
C ARG A 134 -13.10 2.32 -1.66
N ARG A 135 -13.65 3.29 -2.41
CA ARG A 135 -13.08 4.63 -2.45
C ARG A 135 -13.44 5.40 -1.20
N THR A 136 -12.43 5.81 -0.44
CA THR A 136 -12.58 6.65 0.76
C THR A 136 -12.26 8.12 0.51
N THR A 137 -11.80 8.46 -0.70
CA THR A 137 -11.33 9.80 -1.06
C THR A 137 -12.15 10.40 -2.20
N GLN A 138 -12.23 11.73 -2.19
CA GLN A 138 -12.87 12.49 -3.25
C GLN A 138 -12.12 12.33 -4.60
N PRO A 139 -12.80 12.51 -5.75
CA PRO A 139 -12.25 12.19 -7.07
C PRO A 139 -10.98 12.94 -7.48
N GLY A 140 -10.60 14.01 -6.77
CA GLY A 140 -9.45 14.87 -7.12
C GLY A 140 -8.11 14.51 -6.46
N GLY A 141 -8.10 13.70 -5.39
CA GLY A 141 -6.86 13.23 -4.74
C GLY A 141 -5.95 14.31 -4.13
N ASP A 142 -6.33 15.60 -4.14
CA ASP A 142 -5.51 16.73 -3.69
C ASP A 142 -5.95 17.29 -2.31
N GLU A 143 -6.93 16.66 -1.67
CA GLU A 143 -7.46 17.15 -0.41
C GLU A 143 -6.51 16.82 0.75
N ARG A 144 -5.80 17.84 1.23
CA ARG A 144 -5.08 17.82 2.53
C ARG A 144 -5.97 17.49 3.74
N PHE A 145 -7.29 17.45 3.54
CA PHE A 145 -8.28 17.06 4.53
C PHE A 145 -9.28 16.12 3.87
N GLY A 146 -8.97 14.82 3.85
CA GLY A 146 -9.96 13.81 3.45
C GLY A 146 -11.19 13.96 4.34
N GLY A 147 -12.26 14.54 3.80
CA GLY A 147 -13.51 14.69 4.53
C GLY A 147 -13.99 13.33 5.05
N ARG A 148 -14.78 13.32 6.13
CA ARG A 148 -15.42 12.09 6.65
C ARG A 148 -16.51 11.52 5.73
N LEU A 149 -16.60 12.01 4.49
CA LEU A 149 -17.60 11.61 3.51
C LEU A 149 -17.17 10.28 2.92
N THR A 150 -17.63 9.20 3.55
CA THR A 150 -17.55 7.86 2.98
C THR A 150 -18.63 7.73 1.92
N LEU A 151 -18.28 7.98 0.66
CA LEU A 151 -19.18 7.71 -0.44
C LEU A 151 -19.33 6.19 -0.60
N PRO A 152 -20.53 5.68 -0.91
CA PRO A 152 -20.74 4.25 -1.13
C PRO A 152 -20.27 3.88 -2.54
N ILE A 153 -18.98 4.05 -2.80
CA ILE A 153 -18.34 3.86 -4.11
C ILE A 153 -17.31 2.73 -4.01
N ILE A 154 -17.32 1.85 -5.01
CA ILE A 154 -16.31 0.83 -5.23
C ILE A 154 -15.59 1.10 -6.53
N ASP A 155 -14.28 0.89 -6.54
CA ASP A 155 -13.47 0.85 -7.75
C ASP A 155 -13.14 -0.61 -8.04
N ILE A 156 -13.55 -1.10 -9.20
CA ILE A 156 -13.24 -2.45 -9.69
C ILE A 156 -12.12 -2.31 -10.72
N VAL A 157 -10.97 -2.87 -10.40
CA VAL A 157 -9.72 -2.69 -11.15
C VAL A 157 -9.32 -3.99 -11.84
N GLY A 158 -9.25 -3.92 -13.16
CA GLY A 158 -8.61 -4.94 -14.00
C GLY A 158 -7.14 -4.61 -14.18
N VAL A 159 -6.28 -5.61 -14.02
CA VAL A 159 -4.83 -5.50 -14.19
C VAL A 159 -4.40 -6.42 -15.32
N SER A 160 -3.51 -5.96 -16.20
CA SER A 160 -2.93 -6.78 -17.28
C SER A 160 -1.61 -6.20 -17.79
N THR A 161 -0.91 -6.93 -18.66
CA THR A 161 0.26 -6.43 -19.40
C THR A 161 -0.10 -5.61 -20.65
N SER A 162 -1.39 -5.56 -21.01
CA SER A 162 -1.95 -4.73 -22.07
C SER A 162 -3.03 -3.80 -21.53
N GLY A 163 -3.04 -2.53 -21.96
CA GLY A 163 -4.05 -1.55 -21.56
C GLY A 163 -5.47 -1.96 -21.96
N GLU A 164 -5.67 -2.32 -23.22
CA GLU A 164 -6.96 -2.79 -23.75
C GLU A 164 -7.46 -4.05 -23.01
N ARG A 165 -6.53 -4.93 -22.63
CA ARG A 165 -6.87 -6.13 -21.87
C ARG A 165 -7.29 -5.79 -20.44
N ALA A 166 -6.59 -4.86 -19.77
CA ALA A 166 -6.96 -4.38 -18.45
C ALA A 166 -8.35 -3.72 -18.45
N GLU A 167 -8.66 -2.92 -19.47
CA GLU A 167 -10.00 -2.33 -19.68
C GLU A 167 -11.07 -3.40 -19.85
N THR A 168 -10.79 -4.42 -20.67
CA THR A 168 -11.71 -5.57 -20.87
C THR A 168 -11.96 -6.30 -19.56
N ILE A 169 -10.91 -6.59 -18.78
CA ILE A 169 -11.04 -7.27 -17.48
C ILE A 169 -11.89 -6.44 -16.52
N ALA A 170 -11.64 -5.13 -16.43
CA ALA A 170 -12.37 -4.24 -15.52
C ALA A 170 -13.84 -4.08 -15.90
N ALA A 171 -14.13 -3.96 -17.20
CA ALA A 171 -15.50 -3.87 -17.73
C ALA A 171 -16.27 -5.17 -17.45
N GLU A 172 -15.66 -6.32 -17.77
CA GLU A 172 -16.30 -7.61 -17.55
C GLU A 172 -16.49 -7.92 -16.06
N ALA A 173 -15.50 -7.60 -15.22
CA ALA A 173 -15.62 -7.76 -13.78
C ALA A 173 -16.75 -6.93 -13.19
N THR A 174 -16.95 -5.70 -13.69
CA THR A 174 -18.08 -4.85 -13.30
C THR A 174 -19.41 -5.46 -13.70
N ALA A 175 -19.54 -5.96 -14.93
CA ALA A 175 -20.76 -6.59 -15.43
C ALA A 175 -21.10 -7.88 -14.65
N VAL A 176 -20.15 -8.80 -14.54
CA VAL A 176 -20.31 -10.06 -13.79
C VAL A 176 -20.66 -9.80 -12.33
N PHE A 177 -20.04 -8.81 -11.69
CA PHE A 177 -20.36 -8.47 -10.32
C PHE A 177 -21.76 -7.86 -10.17
N ALA A 178 -22.20 -7.02 -11.10
CA ALA A 178 -23.56 -6.49 -11.11
C ALA A 178 -24.60 -7.61 -11.23
N ASP A 179 -24.40 -8.55 -12.16
CA ASP A 179 -25.26 -9.73 -12.34
C ASP A 179 -25.29 -10.60 -11.07
N TYR A 180 -24.13 -10.86 -10.46
CA TYR A 180 -24.03 -11.61 -9.21
C TYR A 180 -24.83 -10.98 -8.07
N VAL A 181 -24.76 -9.65 -7.92
CA VAL A 181 -25.51 -8.93 -6.89
C VAL A 181 -27.01 -9.04 -7.17
N GLU A 182 -27.45 -8.81 -8.41
CA GLU A 182 -28.86 -8.91 -8.78
C GLU A 182 -29.43 -10.31 -8.54
N ASP A 183 -28.71 -11.35 -8.98
CA ASP A 183 -29.12 -12.74 -8.80
C ASP A 183 -29.18 -13.13 -7.32
N SER A 184 -28.21 -12.68 -6.52
CA SER A 184 -28.21 -12.88 -5.07
C SER A 184 -29.42 -12.23 -4.41
N GLN A 185 -29.75 -11.00 -4.79
CA GLN A 185 -30.93 -10.29 -4.28
C GLN A 185 -32.25 -10.95 -4.71
N ARG A 186 -32.33 -11.42 -5.96
CA ARG A 186 -33.49 -12.15 -6.47
C ARG A 186 -33.67 -13.48 -5.73
N LYS A 187 -32.59 -14.21 -5.49
CA LYS A 187 -32.58 -15.48 -4.73
C LYS A 187 -33.03 -15.29 -3.28
N TRP A 188 -32.73 -14.14 -2.68
CA TRP A 188 -33.19 -13.79 -1.33
C TRP A 188 -34.59 -13.18 -1.29
N GLY A 189 -35.25 -13.01 -2.44
CA GLY A 189 -36.59 -12.45 -2.51
C GLY A 189 -36.64 -10.95 -2.17
N VAL A 190 -35.55 -10.21 -2.38
CA VAL A 190 -35.51 -8.76 -2.17
C VAL A 190 -36.43 -8.08 -3.20
N PRO A 191 -37.46 -7.33 -2.76
CA PRO A 191 -38.34 -6.56 -3.64
C PRO A 191 -37.56 -5.57 -4.51
N GLU A 192 -37.99 -5.41 -5.77
CA GLU A 192 -37.26 -4.62 -6.78
C GLU A 192 -37.04 -3.16 -6.40
N ASP A 193 -37.99 -2.56 -5.68
CA ASP A 193 -37.97 -1.17 -5.23
C ASP A 193 -36.97 -0.88 -4.12
N ILE A 194 -36.47 -1.92 -3.44
CA ILE A 194 -35.46 -1.80 -2.37
C ILE A 194 -34.15 -2.53 -2.69
N ARG A 195 -33.94 -2.94 -3.95
CA ARG A 195 -32.70 -3.58 -4.37
C ARG A 195 -31.52 -2.62 -4.36
N LEU A 196 -30.34 -3.22 -4.34
CA LEU A 196 -29.09 -2.50 -4.46
C LEU A 196 -28.81 -2.38 -5.95
N VAL A 197 -28.60 -1.15 -6.41
CA VAL A 197 -28.26 -0.86 -7.80
C VAL A 197 -26.79 -0.46 -7.84
N LEU A 198 -26.07 -1.03 -8.79
CA LEU A 198 -24.69 -0.71 -9.10
C LEU A 198 -24.71 0.23 -10.31
N ASP A 199 -24.50 1.52 -10.08
CA ASP A 199 -24.49 2.54 -11.12
C ASP A 199 -23.05 2.84 -11.53
N GLU A 200 -22.69 2.52 -12.77
CA GLU A 200 -21.35 2.76 -13.29
C GLU A 200 -21.14 4.24 -13.56
N LEU A 201 -20.30 4.89 -12.76
CA LEU A 201 -20.02 6.32 -12.87
C LEU A 201 -19.03 6.64 -14.00
N ASN A 202 -18.08 5.74 -14.25
CA ASN A 202 -17.05 5.90 -15.28
C ASN A 202 -16.69 4.55 -15.89
N ALA A 203 -16.60 4.53 -17.22
CA ALA A 203 -16.02 3.42 -17.96
C ALA A 203 -14.55 3.21 -17.57
N PRO A 204 -14.07 1.96 -17.55
CA PRO A 204 -12.68 1.67 -17.24
C PRO A 204 -11.75 2.21 -18.33
N VAL A 205 -10.76 2.99 -17.93
CA VAL A 205 -9.70 3.51 -18.80
C VAL A 205 -8.35 3.09 -18.24
N ALA A 206 -7.50 2.49 -19.07
CA ALA A 206 -6.20 2.00 -18.64
C ALA A 206 -5.22 3.14 -18.33
N GLY A 207 -4.73 3.14 -17.10
CA GLY A 207 -3.54 3.87 -16.67
C GLY A 207 -2.32 2.97 -16.60
N THR A 208 -1.13 3.58 -16.54
CA THR A 208 0.09 2.84 -16.19
C THR A 208 0.02 2.50 -14.71
N GLY A 209 0.09 1.22 -14.35
CA GLY A 209 -0.03 0.76 -12.97
C GLY A 209 1.05 1.34 -12.06
N GLU A 210 0.71 1.57 -10.80
CA GLU A 210 1.64 2.07 -9.80
C GLU A 210 2.83 1.10 -9.67
N GLY A 211 4.06 1.63 -9.71
CA GLY A 211 5.28 0.80 -9.68
C GLY A 211 5.74 0.24 -11.04
N SER A 212 4.96 0.39 -12.12
CA SER A 212 5.38 -0.02 -13.47
C SER A 212 6.33 0.96 -14.16
N ASN A 213 7.06 1.79 -13.39
CA ASN A 213 7.98 2.76 -13.95
C ASN A 213 9.34 2.09 -14.25
N PRO A 214 9.66 1.79 -15.53
CA PRO A 214 10.91 1.14 -15.88
C PRO A 214 12.15 2.01 -15.62
N ALA A 215 11.96 3.30 -15.31
CA ALA A 215 13.06 4.21 -15.02
C ALA A 215 13.74 3.89 -13.68
N ILE A 216 13.05 3.28 -12.71
CA ILE A 216 13.61 3.09 -11.35
C ILE A 216 14.88 2.22 -11.40
N PRO A 217 14.90 1.01 -11.99
CA PRO A 217 16.13 0.22 -12.09
C PRO A 217 17.23 0.92 -12.88
N ILE A 218 16.87 1.66 -13.95
CA ILE A 218 17.84 2.40 -14.78
C ILE A 218 18.55 3.44 -13.91
N VAL A 219 17.80 4.25 -13.16
CA VAL A 219 18.35 5.31 -12.31
C VAL A 219 19.20 4.71 -11.18
N VAL A 220 18.71 3.67 -10.51
CA VAL A 220 19.43 3.02 -9.40
C VAL A 220 20.77 2.43 -9.87
N VAL A 221 20.78 1.70 -10.99
CA VAL A 221 22.02 1.11 -11.52
C VAL A 221 22.96 2.18 -12.05
N THR A 222 22.46 3.17 -12.79
CA THR A 222 23.27 4.29 -13.30
C THR A 222 23.94 5.02 -12.14
N LEU A 223 23.18 5.41 -11.12
CA LEU A 223 23.72 6.12 -9.95
C LEU A 223 24.70 5.25 -9.17
N GLY A 224 24.37 3.98 -8.93
CA GLY A 224 25.21 3.04 -8.20
C GLY A 224 26.58 2.82 -8.86
N VAL A 225 26.60 2.58 -10.19
CA VAL A 225 27.84 2.45 -10.96
C VAL A 225 28.61 3.76 -10.98
N PHE A 226 27.94 4.90 -11.14
CA PHE A 226 28.62 6.19 -11.15
C PHE A 226 29.27 6.54 -9.80
N VAL A 227 28.59 6.26 -8.68
CA VAL A 227 29.15 6.42 -7.33
C VAL A 227 30.39 5.55 -7.12
N LEU A 228 30.41 4.32 -7.67
CA LEU A 228 31.59 3.45 -7.64
C LEU A 228 32.79 4.10 -8.35
N PHE A 229 32.57 4.76 -9.49
CA PHE A 229 33.63 5.49 -10.19
C PHE A 229 34.11 6.73 -9.43
N ILE A 230 33.22 7.43 -8.71
CA ILE A 230 33.62 8.53 -7.82
C ILE A 230 34.51 7.99 -6.69
N ALA A 231 34.12 6.87 -6.07
CA ALA A 231 34.93 6.24 -5.02
C ALA A 231 36.31 5.81 -5.56
N LEU A 232 36.34 5.17 -6.73
CA LEU A 232 37.58 4.78 -7.41
C LEU A 232 38.47 6.00 -7.71
N ALA A 233 37.87 7.10 -8.18
CA ALA A 233 38.57 8.34 -8.46
C ALA A 233 39.29 8.89 -7.20
N LEU A 234 38.59 8.90 -6.07
CA LEU A 234 39.16 9.33 -4.80
C LEU A 234 40.31 8.43 -4.34
N VAL A 235 40.17 7.11 -4.47
CA VAL A 235 41.23 6.14 -4.12
C VAL A 235 42.46 6.34 -5.00
N VAL A 236 42.28 6.43 -6.32
CA VAL A 236 43.38 6.67 -7.27
C VAL A 236 44.06 8.01 -6.99
N GLY A 237 43.29 9.03 -6.60
CA GLY A 237 43.81 10.34 -6.21
C GLY A 237 44.69 10.26 -4.96
N ALA A 238 44.19 9.59 -3.92
CA ALA A 238 44.94 9.39 -2.67
C ALA A 238 46.25 8.61 -2.88
N VAL A 239 46.23 7.56 -3.71
CA VAL A 239 47.45 6.79 -4.03
C VAL A 239 48.46 7.63 -4.82
N ARG A 240 48.00 8.49 -5.73
CA ARG A 240 48.88 9.34 -6.54
C ARG A 240 49.49 10.47 -5.74
N ASP A 241 48.79 11.01 -4.74
CA ASP A 241 49.31 12.04 -3.84
C ASP A 241 50.44 11.48 -2.97
N ARG A 242 50.24 10.31 -2.35
CA ARG A 242 51.29 9.63 -1.55
C ARG A 242 52.58 9.39 -2.32
N ARG A 243 52.48 8.93 -3.58
CA ARG A 243 53.66 8.70 -4.43
C ARG A 243 54.44 9.98 -4.78
N ARG A 244 53.83 11.16 -4.67
CA ARG A 244 54.53 12.43 -4.90
C ARG A 244 55.27 12.91 -3.66
N GLU A 245 54.71 12.63 -2.47
CA GLU A 245 55.35 12.94 -1.20
C GLU A 245 56.63 12.09 -1.03
N ASP A 246 56.55 10.77 -1.24
CA ASP A 246 57.70 9.86 -1.11
C ASP A 246 58.84 10.14 -2.12
N GLY A 247 58.54 10.80 -3.24
CA GLY A 247 59.52 11.15 -4.28
C GLY A 247 60.16 12.51 -4.11
N SER A 248 59.70 13.34 -3.17
CA SER A 248 60.18 14.71 -2.96
C SER A 248 61.21 14.83 -1.84
N ASP A 249 61.31 13.85 -0.95
CA ASP A 249 62.24 13.88 0.21
C ASP A 249 63.61 13.22 -0.10
N GLY A 250 63.88 12.90 -1.37
CA GLY A 250 65.06 12.12 -1.77
C GLY A 250 66.27 12.90 -2.29
N ASP A 251 66.22 14.24 -2.40
CA ASP A 251 67.26 15.00 -3.14
C ASP A 251 67.78 16.28 -2.44
N ASP A 252 67.40 16.55 -1.19
CA ASP A 252 67.80 17.77 -0.46
C ASP A 252 68.74 17.53 0.74
N ASP A 253 69.48 16.40 0.76
CA ASP A 253 70.38 16.05 1.85
C ASP A 253 71.86 15.98 1.44
N VAL A 254 72.37 17.06 0.80
CA VAL A 254 73.81 17.39 0.85
C VAL A 254 74.01 18.91 0.80
N ALA A 255 74.03 19.57 1.97
CA ALA A 255 75.04 20.56 2.39
C ALA A 255 74.47 21.60 3.37
N ALA A 256 74.69 21.40 4.67
CA ALA A 256 75.44 22.33 5.51
C ALA A 256 75.41 21.86 6.97
N GLU A 257 76.51 21.25 7.40
CA GLU A 257 76.87 21.14 8.81
C GLU A 257 77.04 22.53 9.45
N GLY A 258 76.57 22.65 10.69
CA GLY A 258 77.00 23.66 11.65
C GLY A 258 76.68 23.16 13.07
N PRO A 259 77.69 22.89 13.92
CA PRO A 259 77.48 22.37 15.27
C PRO A 259 77.40 23.51 16.31
N GLU A 260 77.10 23.13 17.56
CA GLU A 260 77.20 23.92 18.81
C GLU A 260 75.96 24.84 19.05
N ASP A 261 75.30 24.93 20.21
CA ASP A 261 75.69 24.67 21.60
C ASP A 261 74.44 24.59 22.52
N ASP A 262 74.57 23.78 23.56
CA ASP A 262 74.27 24.02 24.98
C ASP A 262 72.86 24.44 25.53
N ASP A 263 72.69 24.04 26.80
CA ASP A 263 71.83 24.59 27.86
C ASP A 263 70.41 24.03 28.18
N ALA A 264 70.46 23.03 29.07
CA ALA A 264 69.83 23.00 30.41
C ALA A 264 68.35 22.57 30.63
N PRO A 265 68.06 21.82 31.72
CA PRO A 265 66.72 21.36 32.08
C PRO A 265 65.98 22.37 32.95
N ARG A 266 64.68 22.58 32.69
CA ARG A 266 63.78 23.32 33.59
C ARG A 266 62.79 22.39 34.31
N PRO A 267 62.76 22.41 35.65
CA PRO A 267 61.76 21.71 36.45
C PRO A 267 60.52 22.57 36.70
N GLY A 268 59.35 21.95 36.59
CA GLY A 268 58.13 22.33 37.32
C GLY A 268 57.14 23.23 36.58
N GLU A 269 56.11 22.62 35.98
CA GLU A 269 54.75 23.15 36.05
C GLU A 269 53.70 22.03 35.82
N ILE A 270 52.84 21.82 36.81
CA ILE A 270 51.60 21.00 36.82
C ILE A 270 50.51 22.02 37.20
N PRO A 271 49.35 22.16 36.52
CA PRO A 271 48.15 21.33 36.80
C PRO A 271 47.19 21.12 35.59
N ALA A 272 46.64 19.94 35.35
CA ALA A 272 45.43 19.30 35.94
C ALA A 272 44.16 19.40 35.04
N ALA A 273 43.38 18.32 35.14
CA ALA A 273 41.91 18.21 34.97
C ALA A 273 41.31 17.65 33.65
N ASP A 274 40.48 16.62 33.88
CA ASP A 274 39.24 16.23 33.19
C ASP A 274 39.24 15.23 32.00
N ALA A 275 39.20 13.92 32.36
CA ALA A 275 38.14 12.90 32.13
C ALA A 275 37.24 12.92 30.85
N PRO A 276 36.49 11.83 30.53
CA PRO A 276 36.73 10.38 30.65
C PRO A 276 36.41 9.59 29.33
N ALA A 277 36.51 8.24 29.43
CA ALA A 277 35.82 7.22 28.62
C ALA A 277 36.51 6.71 27.33
N ALA A 278 37.37 5.71 27.50
CA ALA A 278 37.55 4.65 26.50
C ALA A 278 36.72 3.45 26.95
N THR A 279 35.61 3.22 26.25
CA THR A 279 34.84 1.98 26.33
C THR A 279 35.52 0.96 25.41
N ASP A 280 36.01 -0.13 26.00
CA ASP A 280 36.40 -1.34 25.27
C ASP A 280 35.19 -1.86 24.48
N VAL A 281 35.27 -1.81 23.16
CA VAL A 281 34.39 -2.57 22.26
C VAL A 281 35.23 -3.69 21.67
N PRO A 282 34.89 -4.97 21.92
CA PRO A 282 35.63 -6.08 21.37
C PRO A 282 35.45 -6.15 19.85
N ALA A 283 36.53 -6.52 19.19
CA ALA A 283 36.57 -6.90 17.79
C ALA A 283 35.64 -8.10 17.54
N GLU A 284 34.51 -7.87 16.89
CA GLU A 284 33.68 -8.93 16.34
C GLU A 284 33.96 -9.06 14.85
N ALA A 285 34.65 -10.15 14.52
CA ALA A 285 34.91 -10.60 13.16
C ALA A 285 33.59 -11.04 12.50
N ASN A 286 33.09 -10.25 11.56
CA ASN A 286 32.06 -10.71 10.62
C ASN A 286 32.74 -11.12 9.31
N HIS A 287 33.23 -12.36 9.29
CA HIS A 287 33.53 -13.07 8.05
C HIS A 287 32.25 -13.75 7.54
N ALA A 288 31.91 -13.36 6.32
CA ALA A 288 30.94 -13.92 5.39
C ALA A 288 30.61 -15.42 5.52
N GLU A 289 29.34 -15.74 5.79
CA GLU A 289 28.68 -16.95 5.27
C GLU A 289 27.14 -16.78 5.26
N VAL A 290 26.62 -16.00 4.29
CA VAL A 290 25.19 -16.02 3.93
C VAL A 290 25.06 -15.85 2.41
N ALA A 291 25.23 -16.93 1.67
CA ALA A 291 24.90 -17.00 0.25
C ALA A 291 24.54 -18.42 -0.19
N ALA A 292 23.61 -19.08 0.50
CA ALA A 292 23.00 -20.31 -0.02
C ALA A 292 21.59 -20.63 0.52
N GLU A 293 21.10 -19.99 1.59
CA GLU A 293 19.87 -20.42 2.26
C GLU A 293 18.81 -19.30 2.39
N LYS A 294 18.45 -18.66 1.27
CA LYS A 294 17.32 -17.68 1.22
C LYS A 294 16.35 -17.87 0.07
N THR A 295 16.56 -18.83 -0.82
CA THR A 295 15.63 -19.13 -1.92
C THR A 295 14.44 -19.99 -1.49
N ASP A 296 14.50 -20.70 -0.36
CA ASP A 296 13.39 -21.54 0.12
C ASP A 296 12.45 -20.87 1.14
N ALA A 297 12.86 -19.78 1.79
CA ALA A 297 12.02 -19.04 2.74
C ALA A 297 11.01 -18.10 2.05
N ALA A 298 11.31 -17.64 0.83
CA ALA A 298 10.39 -16.82 0.03
C ALA A 298 9.23 -17.65 -0.55
N ARG A 299 9.47 -18.93 -0.86
CA ARG A 299 8.46 -19.84 -1.41
C ARG A 299 7.39 -20.23 -0.37
N ARG A 300 7.73 -20.18 0.93
CA ARG A 300 6.77 -20.45 2.02
C ARG A 300 5.96 -19.23 2.47
N ARG A 301 6.38 -17.99 2.16
CA ARG A 301 5.62 -16.75 2.47
C ARG A 301 4.41 -16.53 1.57
N ARG A 302 4.39 -17.11 0.36
CA ARG A 302 3.21 -17.13 -0.52
C ARG A 302 2.12 -18.10 -0.04
N ALA A 303 2.45 -19.02 0.86
CA ALA A 303 1.53 -20.07 1.32
C ALA A 303 0.80 -19.72 2.64
N HIS A 304 0.98 -18.51 3.19
CA HIS A 304 0.37 -18.09 4.45
C HIS A 304 -0.38 -16.76 4.26
N ALA A 305 -1.62 -16.88 3.80
CA ALA A 305 -2.69 -15.89 3.85
C ALA A 305 -3.01 -15.44 5.29
N LYS A 306 -2.02 -15.00 6.08
CA LYS A 306 -2.19 -14.91 7.53
C LYS A 306 -1.33 -13.83 8.14
N ALA A 307 -1.73 -12.61 7.90
CA ALA A 307 -1.89 -11.57 8.91
C ALA A 307 -2.51 -10.38 8.17
N VAL A 308 -3.83 -10.25 8.09
CA VAL A 308 -4.62 -9.58 9.15
C VAL A 308 -3.97 -8.22 9.40
N ALA A 309 -4.51 -7.16 8.81
CA ALA A 309 -5.37 -6.27 9.59
C ALA A 309 -4.69 -5.88 10.91
N GLN A 310 -3.81 -4.89 10.85
CA GLN A 310 -3.30 -4.16 12.00
C GLN A 310 -3.33 -2.70 11.55
N ILE A 311 -4.41 -1.93 11.76
CA ILE A 311 -5.00 -1.54 13.05
C ILE A 311 -3.89 -1.08 13.99
N ASP A 312 -3.55 0.21 13.89
CA ASP A 312 -3.48 1.18 14.99
C ASP A 312 -2.51 2.32 14.63
N ASP A 313 -3.05 3.50 14.29
CA ASP A 313 -2.53 4.76 14.84
C ASP A 313 -3.62 5.85 14.73
N ASP A 314 -4.51 5.88 15.73
CA ASP A 314 -5.25 7.09 16.09
C ASP A 314 -5.53 7.05 17.60
N GLY A 315 -4.60 7.64 18.36
CA GLY A 315 -4.74 7.87 19.78
C GLY A 315 -5.85 8.87 20.08
N GLY A 316 -6.91 8.42 20.78
CA GLY A 316 -7.98 9.25 21.30
C GLY A 316 -8.68 8.62 22.51
N PRO A 317 -9.12 9.40 23.52
CA PRO A 317 -9.17 8.96 24.91
C PRO A 317 -10.37 8.06 25.24
N THR A 318 -10.08 6.96 25.93
CA THR A 318 -11.07 6.02 26.45
C THR A 318 -11.86 6.61 27.62
N ARG A 319 -13.12 7.00 27.37
CA ARG A 319 -14.11 7.20 28.44
C ARG A 319 -14.60 5.84 28.93
N ARG A 320 -14.21 5.49 30.16
CA ARG A 320 -14.76 4.36 30.93
C ARG A 320 -16.27 4.53 31.11
N TYR A 321 -17.07 3.74 30.41
CA TYR A 321 -18.46 3.51 30.80
C TYR A 321 -18.55 2.36 31.81
N ARG A 322 -19.08 2.72 32.97
CA ARG A 322 -19.34 1.87 34.14
C ARG A 322 -20.56 1.00 33.84
N ARG A 323 -20.36 -0.33 33.73
CA ARG A 323 -21.46 -1.30 33.71
C ARG A 323 -22.21 -1.24 35.05
N THR A 324 -23.48 -0.85 35.02
CA THR A 324 -24.45 -1.20 36.06
C THR A 324 -25.20 -2.44 35.62
N SER A 325 -25.01 -3.51 36.38
CA SER A 325 -25.80 -4.74 36.36
C SER A 325 -27.22 -4.46 36.83
N SER A 326 -28.23 -4.70 35.97
CA SER A 326 -29.61 -4.86 36.41
C SER A 326 -30.09 -6.28 36.12
N THR A 327 -30.32 -6.97 37.22
CA THR A 327 -31.19 -8.14 37.43
C THR A 327 -32.38 -8.15 36.48
N ILE A 328 -32.55 -9.25 35.72
CA ILE A 328 -33.83 -9.58 35.08
C ILE A 328 -34.39 -10.81 35.79
N ASP A 329 -35.58 -10.60 36.33
CA ASP A 329 -36.41 -11.53 37.07
C ASP A 329 -37.06 -12.59 36.15
N ARG A 330 -37.15 -13.80 36.72
CA ARG A 330 -38.14 -14.87 36.55
C ARG A 330 -39.09 -14.84 35.32
N VAL A 331 -38.94 -15.87 34.49
CA VAL A 331 -40.03 -16.42 33.65
C VAL A 331 -40.73 -17.55 34.42
N PRO A 332 -42.07 -17.58 34.55
CA PRO A 332 -42.78 -18.74 35.07
C PRO A 332 -43.01 -19.78 33.96
N THR A 333 -42.64 -21.01 34.24
CA THR A 333 -42.99 -22.22 33.50
C THR A 333 -44.49 -22.44 33.61
N ILE A 334 -45.22 -22.39 32.49
CA ILE A 334 -46.61 -22.87 32.42
C ILE A 334 -46.58 -24.30 31.90
N ASP A 335 -46.82 -25.21 32.84
CA ASP A 335 -47.20 -26.60 32.64
C ASP A 335 -48.66 -26.63 32.15
N GLY A 336 -48.92 -27.32 31.04
CA GLY A 336 -50.19 -27.25 30.32
C GLY A 336 -50.49 -28.57 29.62
N SER A 337 -51.01 -29.50 30.42
CA SER A 337 -51.50 -30.83 30.06
C SER A 337 -52.44 -30.87 28.85
N ALA A 338 -52.30 -31.93 28.06
CA ALA A 338 -53.29 -32.41 27.09
C ALA A 338 -54.65 -32.71 27.76
N PRO A 339 -55.73 -32.78 26.95
CA PRO A 339 -56.36 -34.09 26.85
C PRO A 339 -56.83 -34.50 25.44
N ASP A 340 -56.98 -35.82 25.38
CA ASP A 340 -57.44 -36.73 24.33
C ASP A 340 -58.81 -36.44 23.67
N ASP A 341 -58.95 -37.13 22.52
CA ASP A 341 -60.13 -37.86 22.02
C ASP A 341 -61.28 -37.15 21.25
N ALA A 342 -61.21 -37.32 19.91
CA ALA A 342 -62.17 -38.05 19.03
C ALA A 342 -63.58 -37.46 18.76
N PRO A 343 -64.39 -37.99 17.79
CA PRO A 343 -64.11 -38.67 16.51
C PRO A 343 -64.93 -38.13 15.29
N SER A 344 -64.54 -38.60 14.10
CA SER A 344 -65.37 -39.06 12.96
C SER A 344 -66.79 -38.49 12.76
N ARG A 345 -67.05 -37.98 11.53
CA ARG A 345 -68.26 -38.35 10.77
C ARG A 345 -68.16 -38.03 9.27
N ALA A 346 -68.45 -39.09 8.51
CA ALA A 346 -69.09 -39.22 7.18
C ALA A 346 -68.49 -38.49 5.97
#